data_AF-R7QMB0-F1
#
_entry.id   AF-R7QMB0-F1
#
_cell.length_a   1.000
_cell.length_b   1.000
_cell.length_c   1.000
_cell.angle_alpha   90.00
_cell.angle_beta   90.00
_cell.angle_gamma   90.00
#
_symmetry.space_group_name_H-M   'P 1'
#
loop_
_entity.id
_entity.type
_entity.pdbx_description
1 polymer ?
#
loop_
_entity_poly.entity_id
_entity_poly.type
_entity_poly.pdbx_seq_one_letter_code
_entity_poly.pdbx_strand_id
1 'polypeptide(L)'
;MDQTLGNLNTLYSWAERGHSIYWLDEKNAVLALQTGKHHINIDASREGPSCGLIPIGKPVASVSTDGLKWNLNSQKLAFGKDGLVSTSNCIVEQVVSVEVSHPLIWTCELRYGPMT
;
A
#
# COMPACT_ATOMS: atom_id res chain seq x y z
N MET A 1 -11.36 -4.18 15.57
CA MET A 1 -11.64 -3.83 14.16
C MET A 1 -11.90 -2.33 14.04
N ASP A 2 -12.78 -1.79 14.87
CA ASP A 2 -12.92 -0.34 15.13
C ASP A 2 -11.58 0.37 15.38
N GLN A 3 -10.71 -0.16 16.26
CA GLN A 3 -9.40 0.44 16.55
C GLN A 3 -8.50 0.51 15.30
N THR A 4 -8.49 -0.56 14.50
CA THR A 4 -7.77 -0.62 13.23
C THR A 4 -8.25 0.45 12.26
N LEU A 5 -9.57 0.63 12.15
CA LEU A 5 -10.16 1.67 11.30
C LEU A 5 -9.85 3.09 11.82
N GLY A 6 -9.79 3.28 13.14
CA GLY A 6 -9.34 4.54 13.77
C GLY A 6 -7.88 4.87 13.45
N ASN A 7 -6.99 3.88 13.46
CA ASN A 7 -5.59 4.05 13.06
C ASN A 7 -5.46 4.40 11.58
N LEU A 8 -6.22 3.72 10.72
CA LEU A 8 -6.25 4.04 9.29
C LEU A 8 -6.73 5.47 9.04
N ASN A 9 -7.80 5.92 9.70
CA ASN A 9 -8.27 7.31 9.61
C ASN A 9 -7.19 8.32 10.05
N THR A 10 -6.42 7.98 11.08
CA THR A 10 -5.28 8.79 11.53
C THR A 10 -4.19 8.88 10.46
N LEU A 11 -3.84 7.76 9.82
CA LEU A 11 -2.88 7.76 8.70
C LEU A 11 -3.33 8.66 7.54
N TYR A 12 -4.60 8.56 7.12
CA TYR A 12 -5.15 9.45 6.09
C TYR A 12 -5.04 10.92 6.48
N SER A 13 -5.44 11.26 7.71
CA SER A 13 -5.42 12.63 8.22
C SER A 13 -4.03 13.27 8.22
N TRP A 14 -2.99 12.49 8.51
CA TRP A 14 -1.61 12.97 8.49
C TRP A 14 -1.01 13.01 7.09
N ALA A 15 -1.35 12.03 6.25
CA ALA A 15 -0.92 12.00 4.85
C ALA A 15 -1.50 13.20 4.07
N GLU A 16 -2.75 13.58 4.32
CA GLU A 16 -3.37 14.80 3.75
C GLU A 16 -2.66 16.09 4.17
N ARG A 17 -2.00 16.08 5.34
CA ARG A 17 -1.17 17.18 5.84
C ARG A 17 0.26 17.14 5.30
N GLY A 18 0.58 16.20 4.41
CA GLY A 18 1.90 16.04 3.81
C GLY A 18 2.89 15.26 4.67
N HIS A 19 2.44 14.53 5.69
CA HIS A 19 3.30 13.69 6.53
C HIS A 19 3.21 12.21 6.13
N SER A 20 4.36 11.59 5.88
CA SER A 20 4.45 10.13 5.68
C SER A 20 4.60 9.44 7.03
N ILE A 21 3.54 8.77 7.49
CA ILE A 21 3.55 7.98 8.73
C ILE A 21 3.46 6.50 8.38
N TYR A 22 4.36 5.71 8.94
CA TYR A 22 4.29 4.26 8.91
C TYR A 22 3.57 3.76 10.15
N TRP A 23 2.53 2.95 9.95
CA TRP A 23 1.96 2.14 11.01
C TRP A 23 2.51 0.72 10.88
N LEU A 24 3.16 0.25 11.95
CA LEU A 24 3.78 -1.06 12.00
C LEU A 24 3.02 -1.94 12.99
N ASP A 25 2.81 -3.20 12.63
CA ASP A 25 2.44 -4.25 13.56
C ASP A 25 3.49 -5.39 13.53
N GLU A 26 3.16 -6.53 14.15
CA GLU A 26 4.07 -7.69 14.24
C GLU A 26 4.47 -8.28 12.88
N LYS A 27 3.72 -8.00 11.80
CA LYS A 27 3.89 -8.64 10.49
C LYS A 27 3.68 -7.72 9.31
N ASN A 28 3.35 -6.45 9.50
CA ASN A 28 2.99 -5.55 8.41
C ASN A 28 3.48 -4.12 8.65
N ALA A 29 3.86 -3.47 7.56
CA ALA A 29 4.02 -2.02 7.48
C ALA A 29 2.90 -1.46 6.61
N VAL A 30 2.30 -0.37 7.06
CA VAL A 30 1.14 0.27 6.42
C VAL A 30 1.40 1.76 6.25
N LEU A 31 1.14 2.28 5.05
CA LEU A 31 1.29 3.69 4.69
C LEU A 31 0.07 4.17 3.89
N ALA A 32 -0.36 5.40 4.11
CA ALA A 32 -1.32 6.07 3.23
C ALA A 32 -0.58 6.80 2.10
N LEU A 33 -0.78 6.37 0.86
CA LEU A 33 -0.28 7.06 -0.32
C LEU A 33 -1.28 8.14 -0.73
N GLN A 34 -0.83 9.37 -0.91
CA GLN A 34 -1.65 10.47 -1.46
C GLN A 34 -1.71 10.41 -2.99
N THR A 35 -2.57 11.20 -3.62
CA THR A 35 -2.61 11.33 -5.09
C THR A 35 -1.23 11.71 -5.63
N GLY A 36 -0.83 11.06 -6.73
CA GLY A 36 0.44 11.33 -7.41
C GLY A 36 1.28 10.06 -7.61
N LYS A 37 2.57 10.26 -7.85
CA LYS A 37 3.54 9.19 -8.13
C LYS A 37 4.48 8.99 -6.94
N HIS A 38 4.62 7.74 -6.51
CA HIS A 38 5.44 7.31 -5.39
C HIS A 38 6.50 6.32 -5.87
N HIS A 39 7.68 6.38 -5.25
CA HIS A 39 8.72 5.36 -5.38
C HIS A 39 9.00 4.82 -3.98
N ILE A 40 8.72 3.55 -3.76
CA ILE A 40 8.85 2.87 -2.48
C ILE A 40 10.11 2.00 -2.59
N ASN A 41 11.14 2.36 -1.83
CA ASN A 41 12.36 1.57 -1.72
C ASN A 41 12.13 0.43 -0.75
N ILE A 42 12.31 -0.79 -1.21
CA ILE A 42 12.05 -2.01 -0.46
C ILE A 42 13.35 -2.57 0.09
N ASP A 43 13.39 -2.79 1.40
CA ASP A 43 14.42 -3.61 2.04
C ASP A 43 13.98 -5.07 2.03
N ALA A 44 14.35 -5.83 1.00
CA ALA A 44 13.94 -7.22 0.85
C ALA A 44 14.39 -8.15 2.00
N SER A 45 15.31 -7.71 2.87
CA SER A 45 15.69 -8.45 4.09
C SER A 45 14.62 -8.36 5.18
N ARG A 46 13.74 -7.35 5.12
CA ARG A 46 12.74 -7.04 6.14
C ARG A 46 11.32 -6.91 5.59
N GLU A 47 11.16 -6.54 4.34
CA GLU A 47 9.87 -6.20 3.72
C GLU A 47 9.51 -7.18 2.61
N GLY A 48 8.21 -7.38 2.42
CA GLY A 48 7.65 -8.30 1.43
C GLY A 48 7.85 -9.78 1.80
N PRO A 49 7.71 -10.70 0.83
CA PRO A 49 7.33 -10.41 -0.56
C PRO A 49 5.87 -9.97 -0.67
N SER A 50 5.00 -10.33 0.27
CA SER A 50 3.57 -10.01 0.18
C SER A 50 3.30 -8.52 0.34
N CYS A 51 2.41 -7.98 -0.49
CA CYS A 51 1.97 -6.58 -0.42
C CYS A 51 0.53 -6.39 -0.92
N GLY A 52 0.00 -5.18 -0.78
CA GLY A 52 -1.31 -4.81 -1.26
C GLY A 52 -1.55 -3.30 -1.39
N LEU A 53 -2.56 -2.97 -2.19
CA LEU A 53 -3.06 -1.62 -2.44
C LEU A 53 -4.57 -1.60 -2.16
N ILE A 54 -4.97 -0.93 -1.07
CA ILE A 54 -6.32 -1.03 -0.50
C ILE A 54 -7.08 0.31 -0.60
N PRO A 55 -8.20 0.38 -1.35
CA PRO A 55 -8.98 1.60 -1.57
C PRO A 55 -10.02 1.81 -0.46
N ILE A 56 -9.59 2.08 0.78
CA ILE A 56 -10.47 2.12 1.97
C ILE A 56 -11.39 3.35 1.99
N GLY A 57 -10.88 4.54 1.66
CA GLY A 57 -11.67 5.78 1.77
C GLY A 57 -12.73 5.93 0.68
N LYS A 58 -12.34 5.67 -0.57
CA LYS A 58 -13.20 5.74 -1.76
C LYS A 58 -12.63 4.91 -2.90
N PRO A 59 -13.44 4.61 -3.93
CA PRO A 59 -12.92 4.05 -5.18
C PRO A 59 -11.80 4.91 -5.76
N VAL A 60 -10.69 4.27 -6.14
CA VAL A 60 -9.54 4.89 -6.80
C VAL A 60 -9.69 4.65 -8.29
N ALA A 61 -9.90 5.72 -9.05
CA ALA A 61 -10.24 5.64 -10.48
C ALA A 61 -9.14 4.99 -11.34
N SER A 62 -7.88 5.27 -11.03
CA SER A 62 -6.71 4.76 -11.75
C SER A 62 -5.55 4.54 -10.78
N VAL A 63 -4.94 3.36 -10.90
CA VAL A 63 -3.70 2.95 -10.24
C VAL A 63 -2.82 2.26 -11.27
N SER A 64 -1.57 2.72 -11.37
CA SER A 64 -0.53 2.08 -12.18
C SER A 64 0.66 1.73 -11.29
N THR A 65 1.26 0.56 -11.50
CA THR A 65 2.39 0.10 -10.70
C THR A 65 3.49 -0.49 -11.56
N ASP A 66 4.70 -0.47 -11.03
CA ASP A 66 5.86 -1.20 -11.55
C ASP A 66 6.66 -1.83 -10.39
N GLY A 67 7.39 -2.90 -10.65
CA GLY A 67 8.11 -3.65 -9.61
C GLY A 67 7.28 -4.64 -8.77
N LEU A 68 6.02 -4.88 -9.13
CA LEU A 68 5.15 -5.91 -8.54
C LEU A 68 4.94 -7.09 -9.50
N LYS A 69 4.72 -8.28 -8.95
CA LYS A 69 4.41 -9.50 -9.73
C LYS A 69 3.15 -9.33 -10.56
N TRP A 70 2.13 -8.68 -9.98
CA TRP A 70 0.91 -8.31 -10.68
C TRP A 70 0.83 -6.79 -10.75
N ASN A 71 1.54 -6.23 -11.73
CA ASN A 71 1.48 -4.80 -12.00
C ASN A 71 0.09 -4.37 -12.48
N LEU A 72 -0.33 -3.18 -12.06
CA LEU A 72 -1.55 -2.54 -12.50
C LEU A 72 -1.25 -1.55 -13.62
N ASN A 73 -2.13 -1.47 -14.61
CA ASN A 73 -2.04 -0.48 -15.68
C ASN A 73 -3.34 0.32 -15.76
N SER A 74 -3.34 1.51 -15.14
CA SER A 74 -4.51 2.40 -15.03
C SER A 74 -5.77 1.70 -14.50
N GLN A 75 -5.59 0.76 -13.58
CA GLN A 75 -6.66 -0.10 -13.08
C GLN A 75 -7.47 0.64 -12.01
N LYS A 76 -8.80 0.54 -12.06
CA LYS A 76 -9.67 1.02 -10.98
C LYS A 76 -9.62 0.07 -9.79
N LEU A 77 -9.43 0.61 -8.58
CA LEU A 77 -9.53 -0.14 -7.33
C LEU A 77 -10.75 0.30 -6.51
N ALA A 78 -11.56 -0.65 -6.04
CA ALA A 78 -12.72 -0.40 -5.21
C ALA A 78 -13.13 -1.66 -4.43
N PHE A 79 -13.87 -1.50 -3.33
CA PHE A 79 -14.61 -2.60 -2.70
C PHE A 79 -15.96 -2.81 -3.40
N GLY A 80 -16.45 -4.06 -3.44
CA GLY A 80 -17.79 -4.40 -3.89
C GLY A 80 -17.84 -5.26 -5.16
N LYS A 81 -19.06 -5.44 -5.69
CA LYS A 81 -19.45 -6.43 -6.71
C LYS A 81 -18.59 -6.45 -7.98
N ASP A 82 -18.05 -5.30 -8.37
CA ASP A 82 -17.20 -5.14 -9.56
C ASP A 82 -15.90 -4.38 -9.24
N GLY A 83 -15.51 -4.39 -7.96
CA GLY A 83 -14.33 -3.71 -7.45
C GLY A 83 -13.13 -4.64 -7.36
N LEU A 84 -11.94 -4.13 -7.70
CA LEU A 84 -10.68 -4.80 -7.43
C LEU A 84 -10.05 -4.21 -6.17
N VAL A 85 -9.58 -5.07 -5.28
CA VAL A 85 -8.61 -4.72 -4.24
C VAL A 85 -7.36 -5.54 -4.52
N SER A 86 -6.22 -4.88 -4.69
CA SER A 86 -4.96 -5.60 -4.89
C SER A 86 -4.49 -6.11 -3.54
N THR A 87 -4.74 -7.39 -3.26
CA THR A 87 -4.27 -8.07 -2.04
C THR A 87 -3.46 -9.29 -2.44
N SER A 88 -2.53 -9.70 -1.58
CA SER A 88 -1.63 -10.83 -1.85
C SER A 88 -0.82 -10.64 -3.15
N ASN A 89 -0.50 -9.39 -3.48
CA ASN A 89 0.45 -9.07 -4.54
C ASN A 89 1.87 -9.38 -4.04
N CYS A 90 2.84 -9.47 -4.93
CA CYS A 90 4.23 -9.75 -4.55
C CYS A 90 5.15 -8.66 -5.04
N ILE A 91 5.99 -8.14 -4.16
CA ILE A 91 7.12 -7.29 -4.52
C ILE A 91 8.16 -8.17 -5.21
N VAL A 92 8.61 -7.75 -6.39
CA VAL A 92 9.64 -8.48 -7.18
C VAL A 92 10.85 -7.62 -7.49
N GLU A 93 10.77 -6.30 -7.28
CA GLU A 93 11.88 -5.37 -7.46
C GLU A 93 12.19 -4.59 -6.18
N GLN A 94 13.40 -4.03 -6.12
CA GLN A 94 13.85 -3.22 -4.97
C GLN A 94 13.16 -1.85 -4.92
N VAL A 95 12.68 -1.35 -6.05
CA VAL A 95 11.93 -0.09 -6.11
C VAL A 95 10.57 -0.38 -6.73
N VAL A 96 9.51 -0.16 -5.95
CA VAL A 96 8.14 -0.25 -6.44
C VAL A 96 7.67 1.15 -6.80
N SER A 97 7.21 1.35 -8.03
CA SER A 97 6.56 2.60 -8.43
C SER A 97 5.06 2.45 -8.32
N VAL A 98 4.39 3.48 -7.79
CA VAL A 98 2.93 3.50 -7.62
C VAL A 98 2.42 4.87 -8.01
N GLU A 99 1.63 4.95 -9.07
CA GLU A 99 0.92 6.17 -9.48
C GLU A 99 -0.57 6.01 -9.19
N VAL A 100 -1.13 6.91 -8.39
CA VAL A 100 -2.51 6.82 -7.89
C VAL A 100 -3.26 8.12 -8.09
N SER A 101 -4.46 8.01 -8.65
CA SER A 101 -5.38 9.15 -8.84
C SER A 101 -6.00 9.67 -7.54
N HIS A 102 -6.11 8.80 -6.52
CA HIS A 102 -6.73 9.11 -5.24
C HIS A 102 -5.99 8.39 -4.11
N PRO A 103 -6.08 8.91 -2.87
CA PRO A 103 -5.38 8.28 -1.76
C PRO A 103 -5.83 6.83 -1.53
N LEU A 104 -4.86 5.96 -1.22
CA LEU A 104 -5.08 4.56 -0.88
C LEU A 104 -4.07 4.08 0.14
N ILE A 105 -4.29 2.88 0.68
CA ILE A 105 -3.34 2.25 1.60
C ILE A 105 -2.38 1.34 0.83
N TRP A 106 -1.08 1.57 1.00
CA TRP A 106 -0.04 0.58 0.74
C TRP A 106 0.18 -0.26 2.00
N THR A 107 0.30 -1.57 1.82
CA THR A 107 0.71 -2.50 2.88
C THR A 107 1.73 -3.49 2.35
N CYS A 108 2.71 -3.86 3.17
CA CYS A 108 3.62 -4.96 2.89
C CYS A 108 3.90 -5.76 4.15
N GLU A 109 4.19 -7.05 3.95
CA GLU A 109 4.63 -7.95 5.01
C GLU A 109 5.97 -7.50 5.57
N LEU A 110 6.12 -7.63 6.89
CA LEU A 110 7.37 -7.47 7.63
C LEU A 110 7.85 -8.84 8.08
N ARG A 111 9.12 -9.13 7.82
CA ARG A 111 9.81 -10.34 8.23
C ARG A 111 10.82 -10.00 9.30
N TYR A 112 10.67 -10.65 10.46
CA TYR A 112 11.61 -10.58 11.56
C TYR A 112 12.33 -11.93 11.65
N GLY A 113 13.55 -11.99 11.14
CA GLY A 113 14.45 -13.13 11.25
C GLY A 113 15.89 -12.65 11.48
N PRO A 114 16.80 -13.51 11.99
CA PRO A 114 18.20 -13.14 12.08
C PRO A 114 18.74 -12.87 10.67
N MET A 115 19.50 -11.79 10.51
CA MET A 115 20.25 -11.56 9.27
C MET A 115 21.36 -12.61 9.19
N THR A 116 21.10 -13.73 8.50
CA THR A 116 22.08 -14.78 8.20
C THR A 116 22.49 -14.71 6.74
#